data_AF-K5X1L7-F1
#
_entry.id   AF-K5X1L7-F1
#
_cell.length_a   1.000
_cell.length_b   1.000
_cell.length_c   1.000
_cell.angle_alpha   90.00
_cell.angle_beta   90.00
_cell.angle_gamma   90.00
#
_symmetry.space_group_name_H-M   'P 1'
#
loop_
_entity.id
_entity.type
_entity.pdbx_description
1 polymer ?
#
loop_
_entity_poly.entity_id
_entity_poly.type
_entity_poly.pdbx_seq_one_letter_code
_entity_poly.pdbx_strand_id
1 'polypeptide(L)'
;MKISQKIQQQSKENKLWWSFEYFPPRTAQGLQNLLDRIERMRALGPEFIDITWNAGGRTSELTSQMVKTCQSLIGIETCMHLTCTNMPIEKVDIALREAKASGCRNVLALRGDPPAGKEEWEAIEGGFVHGIDLVRHIRKLYGDYFDIAIAGFPQQMLLPPEELEQEMMWLKEKIDAGCSFIFTQMFYDVEIFIKWVHCVREHGITIPIIPGIAPIQTWNGFMRATSLAKTIIPQSFMDVLEPIKNNDEQVRKLGIKLVADMCRRILAEPLGIQGLHFYTMNLEKGTKMLLEELNLVPRVETIKPLPWRQSLTPSRRAETIRPIFWANRAQSYVSRTENWDEYPNGRFGDSRSPAYGELDGYGVSLKHTKDDALKLWGEPKTFADVTSLFTRFCTGELTALPWSDQKLETETSVIAKQLAQMNDLGFLTINSQPAVNGARSDDKVFGWGPANGYVYQKAYLEFFVTPSLLDLLIPHIERDSNITYYVINKAGDLRTNTHSDGPNAVTWGVFAGKEIIQPTIVEAISFMAWKDEAFELGKQWAALYEADSPSHKLIHELMETCLLVNVVHNDFHDTEAIFKPFLKAGAEFFAKTKPLTNGH
;
A
#
# COMPACT_ATOMS: atom_id res chain seq x y z
N MET A 1 -10.94 -11.17 -1.46
CA MET A 1 -11.87 -11.54 -2.58
C MET A 1 -11.25 -12.71 -3.32
N LYS A 2 -12.04 -13.63 -3.88
CA LYS A 2 -11.47 -14.70 -4.69
C LYS A 2 -10.97 -14.16 -6.04
N ILE A 3 -9.81 -14.59 -6.50
CA ILE A 3 -9.24 -14.17 -7.79
C ILE A 3 -10.15 -14.57 -8.95
N SER A 4 -10.75 -15.76 -8.93
CA SER A 4 -11.72 -16.21 -9.94
C SER A 4 -12.91 -15.25 -10.09
N GLN A 5 -13.38 -14.64 -9.00
CA GLN A 5 -14.43 -13.63 -9.03
C GLN A 5 -13.95 -12.33 -9.68
N LYS A 6 -12.72 -11.90 -9.38
CA LYS A 6 -12.11 -10.73 -10.04
C LYS A 6 -11.95 -10.97 -11.54
N ILE A 7 -11.44 -12.13 -11.95
CA ILE A 7 -11.29 -12.52 -13.35
C ILE A 7 -12.65 -12.49 -14.06
N GLN A 8 -13.70 -13.06 -13.44
CA GLN A 8 -15.04 -13.05 -14.01
C GLN A 8 -15.59 -11.62 -14.16
N GLN A 9 -15.34 -10.74 -13.18
CA GLN A 9 -15.74 -9.33 -13.27
C GLN A 9 -15.04 -8.61 -14.42
N GLN A 10 -13.72 -8.74 -14.53
CA GLN A 10 -12.96 -8.12 -15.61
C GLN A 10 -13.39 -8.64 -16.99
N SER A 11 -13.72 -9.93 -17.07
CA SER A 11 -14.21 -10.54 -18.30
C SER A 11 -15.58 -10.01 -18.73
N LYS A 12 -16.53 -9.85 -17.79
CA LYS A 12 -17.84 -9.23 -18.04
C LYS A 12 -17.72 -7.79 -18.55
N GLU A 13 -16.71 -7.08 -18.08
CA GLU A 13 -16.46 -5.70 -18.45
C GLU A 13 -15.54 -5.56 -19.68
N ASN A 14 -15.09 -6.68 -20.26
CA ASN A 14 -14.12 -6.79 -21.36
C ASN A 14 -12.84 -5.99 -21.11
N LYS A 15 -12.26 -6.15 -19.92
CA LYS A 15 -11.12 -5.37 -19.45
C LYS A 15 -9.88 -6.22 -19.32
N LEU A 16 -8.76 -5.66 -19.80
CA LEU A 16 -7.44 -6.19 -19.53
C LEU A 16 -7.06 -5.94 -18.07
N TRP A 17 -6.37 -6.90 -17.47
CA TRP A 17 -5.91 -6.82 -16.08
C TRP A 17 -4.53 -7.47 -15.94
N TRP A 18 -3.88 -7.21 -14.81
CA TRP A 18 -2.57 -7.76 -14.53
C TRP A 18 -2.35 -8.03 -13.05
N SER A 19 -1.31 -8.80 -12.74
CA SER A 19 -0.89 -9.14 -11.39
C SER A 19 0.63 -9.23 -11.31
N PHE A 20 1.18 -9.22 -10.08
CA PHE A 20 2.62 -9.22 -9.85
C PHE A 20 3.03 -10.32 -8.87
N GLU A 21 4.12 -11.03 -9.16
CA GLU A 21 4.75 -11.95 -8.23
C GLU A 21 5.96 -11.33 -7.52
N TYR A 22 6.06 -11.58 -6.21
CA TYR A 22 7.19 -11.23 -5.36
C TYR A 22 7.68 -12.43 -4.56
N PHE A 23 8.94 -12.40 -4.13
CA PHE A 23 9.51 -13.43 -3.26
C PHE A 23 10.05 -12.84 -1.95
N PRO A 24 9.94 -13.57 -0.82
CA PRO A 24 10.48 -13.12 0.46
C PRO A 24 11.99 -12.84 0.38
N PRO A 25 12.47 -11.65 0.79
CA PRO A 25 13.88 -11.32 0.81
C PRO A 25 14.60 -12.00 1.97
N ARG A 26 15.93 -12.08 1.89
CA ARG A 26 16.76 -12.78 2.89
C ARG A 26 17.11 -11.93 4.12
N THR A 27 16.88 -10.62 4.07
CA THR A 27 17.30 -9.66 5.11
C THR A 27 16.14 -8.75 5.52
N ALA A 28 16.16 -8.26 6.76
CA ALA A 28 15.16 -7.32 7.28
C ALA A 28 15.12 -6.01 6.46
N GLN A 29 16.29 -5.46 6.09
CA GLN A 29 16.34 -4.30 5.19
C GLN A 29 15.74 -4.62 3.82
N GLY A 30 15.98 -5.82 3.29
CA GLY A 30 15.38 -6.27 2.05
C GLY A 30 13.86 -6.37 2.14
N LEU A 31 13.32 -6.77 3.30
CA LEU A 31 11.88 -6.82 3.57
C LEU A 31 11.27 -5.43 3.53
N GLN A 32 11.83 -4.47 4.25
CA GLN A 32 11.35 -3.09 4.23
C GLN A 32 11.36 -2.53 2.81
N ASN A 33 12.49 -2.65 2.10
CA ASN A 33 12.63 -2.18 0.72
C ASN A 33 11.61 -2.84 -0.23
N LEU A 34 11.23 -4.09 0.03
CA LEU A 34 10.23 -4.80 -0.77
C LEU A 34 8.82 -4.33 -0.45
N LEU A 35 8.45 -4.14 0.82
CA LEU A 35 7.15 -3.61 1.21
C LEU A 35 6.93 -2.21 0.64
N ASP A 36 7.93 -1.33 0.73
CA ASP A 36 7.89 0.00 0.10
C ASP A 36 7.72 -0.10 -1.43
N ARG A 37 8.30 -1.13 -2.05
CA ARG A 37 8.16 -1.39 -3.50
C ARG A 37 6.77 -1.89 -3.85
N ILE A 38 6.20 -2.82 -3.09
CA ILE A 38 4.83 -3.31 -3.28
C ILE A 38 3.86 -2.13 -3.16
N GLU A 39 4.08 -1.24 -2.20
CA GLU A 39 3.30 -0.01 -2.04
C GLU A 39 3.34 0.89 -3.29
N ARG A 40 4.54 1.15 -3.84
CA ARG A 40 4.66 1.92 -5.10
C ARG A 40 4.06 1.18 -6.29
N MET A 41 4.28 -0.12 -6.40
CA MET A 41 3.78 -0.92 -7.52
C MET A 41 2.28 -1.15 -7.45
N ARG A 42 1.63 -1.06 -6.28
CA ARG A 42 0.17 -1.01 -6.16
C ARG A 42 -0.42 0.14 -6.98
N ALA A 43 0.28 1.28 -7.09
CA ALA A 43 -0.15 2.40 -7.92
C ALA A 43 -0.10 2.10 -9.42
N LEU A 44 0.53 0.98 -9.83
CA LEU A 44 0.46 0.46 -11.19
C LEU A 44 -0.80 -0.39 -11.44
N GLY A 45 -1.75 -0.44 -10.49
CA GLY A 45 -3.08 -1.06 -10.61
C GLY A 45 -3.18 -2.57 -10.86
N PRO A 46 -2.31 -3.43 -10.30
CA PRO A 46 -2.53 -4.86 -10.34
C PRO A 46 -3.84 -5.25 -9.63
N GLU A 47 -4.53 -6.27 -10.14
CA GLU A 47 -5.75 -6.81 -9.51
C GLU A 47 -5.46 -7.59 -8.22
N PHE A 48 -4.29 -8.21 -8.17
CA PHE A 48 -3.77 -8.96 -7.04
C PHE A 48 -2.24 -9.11 -7.17
N ILE A 49 -1.60 -9.58 -6.10
CA ILE A 49 -0.19 -9.96 -6.08
C ILE A 49 -0.02 -11.38 -5.58
N ASP A 50 1.10 -11.99 -5.91
CA ASP A 50 1.49 -13.31 -5.47
C ASP A 50 2.76 -13.21 -4.62
N ILE A 51 2.82 -13.99 -3.55
CA ILE A 51 3.98 -14.06 -2.67
C ILE A 51 4.46 -15.51 -2.64
N THR A 52 5.68 -15.73 -3.12
CA THR A 52 6.23 -17.07 -3.22
C THR A 52 6.49 -17.69 -1.86
N TRP A 53 6.56 -19.02 -1.86
CA TRP A 53 6.82 -19.85 -0.70
C TRP A 53 8.01 -20.73 -0.99
N ASN A 54 9.04 -20.61 -0.17
CA ASN A 54 10.19 -21.49 -0.24
C ASN A 54 9.97 -22.67 0.71
N ALA A 55 10.17 -23.90 0.23
CA ALA A 55 9.70 -25.16 0.81
C ALA A 55 10.15 -25.43 2.26
N GLY A 56 9.49 -24.80 3.24
CA GLY A 56 9.53 -25.16 4.66
C GLY A 56 10.64 -24.53 5.53
N GLY A 57 11.50 -23.67 4.97
CA GLY A 57 12.58 -22.97 5.70
C GLY A 57 12.14 -21.67 6.41
N ARG A 58 13.08 -20.94 7.06
CA ARG A 58 12.84 -19.64 7.78
C ARG A 58 12.04 -18.61 6.98
N THR A 59 12.08 -18.68 5.65
CA THR A 59 11.36 -17.79 4.73
C THR A 59 9.86 -18.06 4.64
N SER A 60 9.35 -19.19 5.15
CA SER A 60 7.91 -19.53 5.13
C SER A 60 7.07 -18.65 6.06
N GLU A 61 7.56 -18.42 7.28
CA GLU A 61 6.98 -17.47 8.24
C GLU A 61 6.94 -16.05 7.65
N LEU A 62 7.96 -15.69 6.89
CA LEU A 62 8.03 -14.40 6.22
C LEU A 62 6.95 -14.25 5.14
N THR A 63 6.62 -15.31 4.41
CA THR A 63 5.50 -15.30 3.45
C THR A 63 4.17 -15.00 4.17
N SER A 64 3.84 -15.71 5.25
CA SER A 64 2.64 -15.44 6.06
C SER A 64 2.59 -13.99 6.54
N GLN A 65 3.71 -13.47 7.07
CA GLN A 65 3.80 -12.09 7.54
C GLN A 65 3.57 -11.09 6.40
N MET A 66 4.19 -11.30 5.24
CA MET A 66 3.99 -10.43 4.09
C MET A 66 2.55 -10.48 3.58
N VAL A 67 1.90 -11.65 3.56
CA VAL A 67 0.47 -11.78 3.22
C VAL A 67 -0.38 -10.97 4.21
N LYS A 68 -0.13 -11.09 5.53
CA LYS A 68 -0.82 -10.28 6.55
C LYS A 68 -0.65 -8.79 6.25
N THR A 69 0.59 -8.31 6.07
CA THR A 69 0.90 -6.90 5.79
C THR A 69 0.24 -6.39 4.50
N CYS A 70 0.27 -7.19 3.43
CA CYS A 70 -0.31 -6.80 2.14
C CYS A 70 -1.83 -6.68 2.22
N GLN A 71 -2.49 -7.61 2.92
CA GLN A 71 -3.94 -7.57 3.15
C GLN A 71 -4.34 -6.46 4.14
N SER A 72 -3.61 -6.28 5.25
CA SER A 72 -4.02 -5.40 6.34
C SER A 72 -3.65 -3.93 6.13
N LEU A 73 -2.42 -3.65 5.66
CA LEU A 73 -1.85 -2.31 5.58
C LEU A 73 -1.80 -1.76 4.16
N ILE A 74 -1.31 -2.56 3.20
CA ILE A 74 -1.18 -2.12 1.80
C ILE A 74 -2.54 -2.13 1.11
N GLY A 75 -3.44 -3.03 1.52
CA GLY A 75 -4.78 -3.14 0.98
C GLY A 75 -4.78 -3.70 -0.44
N ILE A 76 -4.04 -4.78 -0.66
CA ILE A 76 -3.98 -5.46 -1.96
C ILE A 76 -4.26 -6.96 -1.84
N GLU A 77 -5.11 -7.46 -2.73
CA GLU A 77 -5.46 -8.87 -2.75
C GLU A 77 -4.20 -9.70 -2.97
N THR A 78 -3.99 -10.70 -2.13
CA THR A 78 -2.78 -11.52 -2.16
C THR A 78 -3.13 -12.99 -2.42
N CYS A 79 -2.34 -13.62 -3.28
CA CYS A 79 -2.28 -15.06 -3.49
C CYS A 79 -1.02 -15.60 -2.79
N MET A 80 -1.24 -16.47 -1.82
CA MET A 80 -0.15 -17.09 -1.06
C MET A 80 0.29 -18.37 -1.78
N HIS A 81 1.54 -18.46 -2.20
CA HIS A 81 2.06 -19.76 -2.63
C HIS A 81 2.13 -20.69 -1.41
N LEU A 82 1.89 -21.97 -1.62
CA LEU A 82 2.04 -22.97 -0.58
C LEU A 82 2.51 -24.26 -1.22
N THR A 83 3.73 -24.67 -0.89
CA THR A 83 4.23 -26.00 -1.27
C THR A 83 3.72 -27.02 -0.28
N CYS A 84 3.66 -28.30 -0.64
CA CYS A 84 3.19 -29.36 0.26
C CYS A 84 4.31 -30.34 0.67
N THR A 85 5.46 -30.27 0.00
CA THR A 85 6.60 -31.12 0.29
C THR A 85 7.66 -30.43 1.15
N ASN A 86 8.57 -31.23 1.72
CA ASN A 86 9.67 -30.80 2.60
C ASN A 86 9.24 -30.18 3.94
N MET A 87 7.98 -30.36 4.36
CA MET A 87 7.51 -29.97 5.69
C MET A 87 6.38 -30.85 6.24
N PRO A 88 6.22 -30.90 7.57
CA PRO A 88 5.07 -31.55 8.22
C PRO A 88 3.74 -30.88 7.85
N ILE A 89 2.64 -31.65 7.89
CA ILE A 89 1.28 -31.17 7.58
C ILE A 89 0.90 -30.01 8.52
N GLU A 90 1.36 -30.02 9.77
CA GLU A 90 1.05 -29.00 10.76
C GLU A 90 1.51 -27.60 10.33
N LYS A 91 2.63 -27.51 9.58
CA LYS A 91 3.09 -26.22 9.03
C LYS A 91 2.14 -25.69 7.96
N VAL A 92 1.62 -26.59 7.11
CA VAL A 92 0.59 -26.25 6.11
C VAL A 92 -0.68 -25.76 6.81
N ASP A 93 -1.10 -26.44 7.87
CA ASP A 93 -2.29 -26.06 8.65
C ASP A 93 -2.15 -24.70 9.34
N ILE A 94 -0.98 -24.41 9.91
CA ILE A 94 -0.68 -23.10 10.50
C ILE A 94 -0.75 -22.02 9.42
N ALA A 95 -0.07 -22.21 8.29
CA ALA A 95 -0.06 -21.23 7.20
C ALA A 95 -1.48 -20.95 6.66
N LEU A 96 -2.29 -21.98 6.45
CA LEU A 96 -3.68 -21.82 6.00
C LEU A 96 -4.55 -21.10 7.04
N ARG A 97 -4.33 -21.37 8.34
CA ARG A 97 -5.06 -20.70 9.42
C ARG A 97 -4.72 -19.21 9.47
N GLU A 98 -3.44 -18.86 9.38
CA GLU A 98 -2.95 -17.48 9.35
C GLU A 98 -3.42 -16.74 8.09
N ALA A 99 -3.38 -17.39 6.93
CA ALA A 99 -3.92 -16.86 5.68
C ALA A 99 -5.42 -16.55 5.83
N LYS A 100 -6.21 -17.47 6.39
CA LYS A 100 -7.64 -17.23 6.65
C LYS A 100 -7.85 -16.08 7.64
N ALA A 101 -7.10 -16.04 8.75
CA ALA A 101 -7.20 -15.01 9.77
C ALA A 101 -6.88 -13.61 9.23
N SER A 102 -5.90 -13.50 8.34
CA SER A 102 -5.55 -12.25 7.64
C SER A 102 -6.52 -11.88 6.51
N GLY A 103 -7.51 -12.72 6.20
CA GLY A 103 -8.49 -12.49 5.15
C GLY A 103 -8.04 -12.90 3.75
N CYS A 104 -6.84 -13.49 3.62
CA CYS A 104 -6.41 -14.10 2.39
C CYS A 104 -7.40 -15.19 1.95
N ARG A 105 -7.75 -15.16 0.67
CA ARG A 105 -8.69 -16.11 0.06
C ARG A 105 -8.07 -16.85 -1.11
N ASN A 106 -6.79 -16.70 -1.40
CA ASN A 106 -6.20 -17.23 -2.62
C ASN A 106 -4.90 -17.97 -2.28
N VAL A 107 -4.81 -19.21 -2.73
CA VAL A 107 -3.64 -20.06 -2.51
C VAL A 107 -3.20 -20.66 -3.83
N LEU A 108 -1.91 -20.54 -4.17
CA LEU A 108 -1.30 -21.32 -5.23
C LEU A 108 -0.74 -22.60 -4.64
N ALA A 109 -1.45 -23.71 -4.87
CA ALA A 109 -1.08 -25.03 -4.37
C ALA A 109 0.00 -25.65 -5.25
N LEU A 110 1.18 -25.85 -4.66
CA LEU A 110 2.37 -26.37 -5.34
C LEU A 110 2.84 -27.65 -4.66
N ARG A 111 3.49 -28.52 -5.41
CA ARG A 111 4.22 -29.65 -4.81
C ARG A 111 5.39 -29.10 -3.99
N GLY A 112 6.29 -28.38 -4.65
CA GLY A 112 7.59 -27.97 -4.13
C GLY A 112 8.72 -28.72 -4.85
N ASP A 113 9.86 -28.06 -4.97
CA ASP A 113 11.08 -28.62 -5.54
C ASP A 113 11.85 -29.44 -4.49
N PRO A 114 12.74 -30.36 -4.91
CA PRO A 114 13.67 -31.00 -4.00
C PRO A 114 14.50 -29.97 -3.19
N PRO A 115 14.94 -30.30 -1.96
CA PRO A 115 15.83 -29.43 -1.20
C PRO A 115 17.11 -29.09 -1.97
N ALA A 116 17.65 -27.88 -1.76
CA ALA A 116 18.86 -27.44 -2.44
C ALA A 116 20.02 -28.44 -2.24
N GLY A 117 20.58 -28.93 -3.35
CA GLY A 117 21.68 -29.90 -3.36
C GLY A 117 21.24 -31.37 -3.42
N LYS A 118 19.94 -31.67 -3.45
CA LYS A 118 19.41 -33.00 -3.80
C LYS A 118 18.77 -32.96 -5.18
N GLU A 119 19.04 -33.98 -6.00
CA GLU A 119 18.37 -34.14 -7.30
C GLU A 119 17.00 -34.80 -7.16
N GLU A 120 16.83 -35.65 -6.15
CA GLU A 120 15.59 -36.39 -5.90
C GLU A 120 14.84 -35.89 -4.67
N TRP A 121 13.52 -35.94 -4.80
CA TRP A 121 12.59 -35.64 -3.73
C TRP A 121 12.26 -36.90 -2.93
N GLU A 122 12.26 -36.82 -1.60
CA GLU A 122 11.86 -37.88 -0.69
C GLU A 122 10.62 -37.46 0.09
N ALA A 123 9.61 -38.34 0.16
CA ALA A 123 8.41 -38.11 0.96
C ALA A 123 8.76 -38.09 2.44
N ILE A 124 8.22 -37.10 3.17
CA ILE A 124 8.21 -37.16 4.64
C ILE A 124 7.15 -38.19 5.03
N GLU A 125 7.47 -39.06 5.98
CA GLU A 125 6.51 -40.03 6.52
C GLU A 125 5.24 -39.31 7.04
N GLY A 126 4.08 -39.71 6.51
CA GLY A 126 2.80 -39.06 6.81
C GLY A 126 2.56 -37.69 6.17
N GLY A 127 3.47 -37.20 5.30
CA GLY A 127 3.36 -35.94 4.57
C GLY A 127 2.68 -36.05 3.20
N PHE A 128 2.57 -34.92 2.50
CA PHE A 128 2.02 -34.86 1.14
C PHE A 128 3.04 -35.33 0.09
N VAL A 129 2.54 -35.94 -0.99
CA VAL A 129 3.38 -36.44 -2.10
C VAL A 129 3.23 -35.56 -3.33
N HIS A 130 2.00 -35.17 -3.65
CA HIS A 130 1.67 -34.43 -4.85
C HIS A 130 0.90 -33.15 -4.51
N GLY A 131 0.96 -32.16 -5.40
CA GLY A 131 0.20 -30.91 -5.22
C GLY A 131 -1.32 -31.14 -5.11
N ILE A 132 -1.86 -32.20 -5.71
CA ILE A 132 -3.29 -32.56 -5.57
C ILE A 132 -3.67 -32.93 -4.13
N ASP A 133 -2.74 -33.46 -3.34
CA ASP A 133 -2.99 -33.80 -1.94
C ASP A 133 -3.24 -32.53 -1.12
N LEU A 134 -2.48 -31.46 -1.41
CA LEU A 134 -2.70 -30.15 -0.81
C LEU A 134 -4.03 -29.54 -1.23
N VAL A 135 -4.42 -29.66 -2.51
CA VAL A 135 -5.74 -29.21 -2.98
C VAL A 135 -6.86 -29.91 -2.20
N ARG A 136 -6.81 -31.24 -2.12
CA ARG A 136 -7.79 -32.05 -1.38
C ARG A 136 -7.81 -31.69 0.11
N HIS A 137 -6.64 -31.47 0.71
CA HIS A 137 -6.51 -31.07 2.11
C HIS A 137 -7.15 -29.71 2.40
N ILE A 138 -6.86 -28.70 1.57
CA ILE A 138 -7.46 -27.36 1.68
C ILE A 138 -8.99 -27.46 1.53
N ARG A 139 -9.48 -28.20 0.53
CA ARG A 139 -10.92 -28.39 0.31
C ARG A 139 -11.60 -29.10 1.47
N LYS A 140 -10.96 -30.12 2.06
CA LYS A 140 -11.46 -30.85 3.23
C LYS A 140 -11.60 -29.93 4.46
N LEU A 141 -10.61 -29.10 4.75
CA LEU A 141 -10.59 -28.29 5.97
C LEU A 141 -11.36 -26.95 5.84
N TYR A 142 -11.34 -26.36 4.66
CA TYR A 142 -11.82 -24.99 4.44
C TYR A 142 -12.96 -24.89 3.43
N GLY A 143 -13.38 -26.00 2.82
CA GLY A 143 -14.44 -26.04 1.81
C GLY A 143 -14.15 -25.09 0.67
N ASP A 144 -15.10 -24.19 0.41
CA ASP A 144 -15.01 -23.17 -0.63
C ASP A 144 -14.42 -21.83 -0.14
N TYR A 145 -13.81 -21.76 1.06
CA TYR A 145 -13.25 -20.49 1.53
C TYR A 145 -12.11 -19.97 0.63
N PHE A 146 -11.16 -20.85 0.29
CA PHE A 146 -10.02 -20.51 -0.57
C PHE A 146 -10.32 -20.75 -2.05
N ASP A 147 -9.93 -19.80 -2.88
CA ASP A 147 -9.67 -20.00 -4.28
C ASP A 147 -8.30 -20.66 -4.45
N ILE A 148 -8.23 -21.73 -5.22
CA ILE A 148 -7.00 -22.52 -5.34
C ILE A 148 -6.50 -22.44 -6.78
N ALA A 149 -5.31 -21.89 -6.95
CA ALA A 149 -4.57 -21.89 -8.19
C ALA A 149 -3.65 -23.10 -8.27
N ILE A 150 -3.28 -23.48 -9.49
CA ILE A 150 -2.23 -24.47 -9.76
C ILE A 150 -1.27 -23.96 -10.84
N ALA A 151 -0.08 -24.55 -10.89
CA ALA A 151 0.89 -24.27 -11.94
C ALA A 151 0.60 -25.10 -13.21
N GLY A 152 0.76 -24.48 -14.37
CA GLY A 152 0.79 -25.11 -15.69
C GLY A 152 2.11 -24.84 -16.40
N PHE A 153 2.53 -25.75 -17.28
CA PHE A 153 3.84 -25.70 -17.92
C PHE A 153 3.70 -25.79 -19.44
N PRO A 154 3.63 -24.65 -20.16
CA PRO A 154 3.38 -24.65 -21.60
C PRO A 154 4.33 -25.54 -22.42
N GLN A 155 5.58 -25.64 -21.99
CA GLN A 155 6.60 -26.44 -22.67
C GLN A 155 6.38 -27.95 -22.57
N GLN A 156 5.46 -28.44 -21.73
CA GLN A 156 5.04 -29.83 -21.73
C GLN A 156 4.50 -30.25 -23.10
N MET A 157 4.03 -29.30 -23.92
CA MET A 157 3.64 -29.53 -25.32
C MET A 157 4.74 -30.17 -26.19
N LEU A 158 6.00 -30.14 -25.74
CA LEU A 158 7.14 -30.76 -26.43
C LEU A 158 7.45 -32.19 -25.94
N LEU A 159 6.74 -32.69 -24.94
CA LEU A 159 6.89 -34.06 -24.45
C LEU A 159 6.42 -35.07 -25.51
N PRO A 160 6.88 -36.33 -25.45
CA PRO A 160 6.30 -37.42 -26.22
C PRO A 160 4.78 -37.49 -26.03
N PRO A 161 3.99 -37.89 -27.06
CA PRO A 161 2.52 -37.86 -26.99
C PRO A 161 1.92 -38.57 -25.77
N GLU A 162 2.47 -39.72 -25.36
CA GLU A 162 2.01 -40.48 -24.21
C GLU A 162 2.26 -39.75 -22.88
N GLU A 163 3.41 -39.08 -22.74
CA GLU A 163 3.75 -38.29 -21.57
C GLU A 163 2.93 -37.00 -21.50
N LEU A 164 2.71 -36.34 -22.65
CA LEU A 164 1.85 -35.16 -22.74
C LEU A 164 0.41 -35.49 -22.33
N GLU A 165 -0.15 -36.58 -22.85
CA GLU A 165 -1.49 -37.06 -22.46
C GLU A 165 -1.57 -37.28 -20.95
N GLN A 166 -0.56 -37.93 -20.36
CA GLN A 166 -0.51 -38.19 -18.93
C GLN A 166 -0.44 -36.89 -18.09
N GLU A 167 0.35 -35.91 -18.52
CA GLU A 167 0.42 -34.58 -17.88
C GLU A 167 -0.93 -33.84 -17.95
N MET A 168 -1.64 -33.93 -19.09
CA MET A 168 -2.98 -33.35 -19.23
C MET A 168 -4.00 -34.04 -18.32
N MET A 169 -3.94 -35.37 -18.20
CA MET A 169 -4.77 -36.12 -17.24
C MET A 169 -4.52 -35.66 -15.80
N TRP A 170 -3.26 -35.54 -15.37
CA TRP A 170 -2.94 -35.06 -14.02
C TRP A 170 -3.33 -33.61 -13.78
N LEU A 171 -3.19 -32.75 -14.80
CA LEU A 171 -3.67 -31.38 -14.75
C LEU A 171 -5.19 -31.36 -14.54
N LYS A 172 -5.92 -32.16 -15.33
CA LYS A 172 -7.37 -32.32 -15.20
C LYS A 172 -7.77 -32.84 -13.81
N GLU A 173 -7.10 -33.87 -13.29
CA GLU A 173 -7.38 -34.41 -11.96
C GLU A 173 -7.22 -33.37 -10.85
N LYS A 174 -6.17 -32.54 -10.90
CA LYS A 174 -5.97 -31.44 -9.95
C LYS A 174 -7.13 -30.43 -10.01
N ILE A 175 -7.59 -30.13 -11.22
CA ILE A 175 -8.69 -29.18 -11.44
C ILE A 175 -10.01 -29.75 -10.93
N ASP A 176 -10.30 -31.01 -11.26
CA ASP A 176 -11.48 -31.72 -10.80
C ASP A 176 -11.48 -31.88 -9.26
N ALA A 177 -10.31 -31.91 -8.61
CA ALA A 177 -10.18 -31.86 -7.16
C ALA A 177 -10.54 -30.50 -6.53
N GLY A 178 -10.78 -29.46 -7.34
CA GLY A 178 -11.34 -28.18 -6.93
C GLY A 178 -10.42 -26.97 -7.14
N CYS A 179 -9.62 -26.93 -8.20
CA CYS A 179 -8.85 -25.74 -8.55
C CYS A 179 -9.66 -24.78 -9.45
N SER A 180 -9.37 -23.49 -9.35
CA SER A 180 -10.19 -22.43 -9.95
C SER A 180 -9.55 -21.70 -11.11
N PHE A 181 -8.21 -21.71 -11.22
CA PHE A 181 -7.45 -21.11 -12.33
C PHE A 181 -6.02 -21.65 -12.37
N ILE A 182 -5.33 -21.40 -13.48
CA ILE A 182 -3.95 -21.86 -13.72
C ILE A 182 -3.03 -20.66 -13.92
N PHE A 183 -1.91 -20.61 -13.19
CA PHE A 183 -0.77 -19.78 -13.56
C PHE A 183 0.20 -20.61 -14.39
N THR A 184 0.64 -20.08 -15.54
CA THR A 184 1.69 -20.77 -16.28
C THR A 184 3.07 -20.38 -15.79
N GLN A 185 4.01 -21.31 -15.83
CA GLN A 185 5.44 -20.98 -15.81
C GLN A 185 5.77 -19.96 -16.91
N MET A 186 6.83 -19.17 -16.73
CA MET A 186 7.33 -18.24 -17.74
C MET A 186 7.75 -18.96 -19.03
N PHE A 187 7.46 -18.32 -20.16
CA PHE A 187 7.81 -18.77 -21.50
C PHE A 187 8.15 -17.59 -22.39
N TYR A 188 8.83 -17.85 -23.50
CA TYR A 188 9.15 -16.85 -24.53
C TYR A 188 8.67 -17.26 -25.93
N ASP A 189 8.35 -18.54 -26.13
CA ASP A 189 7.74 -19.05 -27.36
C ASP A 189 6.21 -19.02 -27.27
N VAL A 190 5.60 -18.11 -28.02
CA VAL A 190 4.14 -17.92 -28.05
C VAL A 190 3.44 -19.08 -28.76
N GLU A 191 4.07 -19.74 -29.74
CA GLU A 191 3.45 -20.87 -30.44
C GLU A 191 3.25 -22.05 -29.49
N ILE A 192 4.26 -22.34 -28.68
CA ILE A 192 4.21 -23.41 -27.68
C ILE A 192 3.07 -23.12 -26.70
N PHE A 193 2.95 -21.86 -26.25
CA PHE A 193 1.86 -21.46 -25.37
C PHE A 193 0.48 -21.61 -26.00
N ILE A 194 0.27 -21.11 -27.23
CA ILE A 194 -1.00 -21.23 -27.96
C ILE A 194 -1.41 -22.70 -28.10
N LYS A 195 -0.49 -23.56 -28.56
CA LYS A 195 -0.72 -25.00 -28.73
C LYS A 195 -1.08 -25.67 -27.41
N TRP A 196 -0.36 -25.33 -26.34
CA TRP A 196 -0.64 -25.86 -25.02
C TRP A 196 -2.03 -25.44 -24.53
N VAL A 197 -2.45 -24.19 -24.73
CA VAL A 197 -3.80 -23.73 -24.38
C VAL A 197 -4.86 -24.54 -25.13
N HIS A 198 -4.69 -24.76 -26.44
CA HIS A 198 -5.62 -25.59 -27.22
C HIS A 198 -5.70 -27.02 -26.69
N CYS A 199 -4.55 -27.66 -26.42
CA CYS A 199 -4.48 -28.99 -25.82
C CYS A 199 -5.22 -29.05 -24.47
N VAL A 200 -5.01 -28.06 -23.60
CA VAL A 200 -5.73 -27.95 -22.31
C VAL A 200 -7.25 -27.85 -22.54
N ARG A 201 -7.71 -27.08 -23.53
CA ARG A 201 -9.15 -26.96 -23.86
C ARG A 201 -9.73 -28.26 -24.43
N GLU A 202 -8.98 -28.98 -25.26
CA GLU A 202 -9.40 -30.28 -25.83
C GLU A 202 -9.64 -31.33 -24.73
N HIS A 203 -8.92 -31.25 -23.61
CA HIS A 203 -9.12 -32.09 -22.43
C HIS A 203 -10.28 -31.61 -21.53
N GLY A 204 -11.12 -30.69 -22.01
CA GLY A 204 -12.31 -30.21 -21.30
C GLY A 204 -12.04 -29.27 -20.14
N ILE A 205 -10.81 -28.75 -20.00
CA ILE A 205 -10.46 -27.82 -18.94
C ILE A 205 -10.89 -26.40 -19.35
N THR A 206 -11.85 -25.81 -18.64
CA THR A 206 -12.44 -24.50 -18.97
C THR A 206 -12.07 -23.38 -18.01
N ILE A 207 -11.37 -23.69 -16.91
CA ILE A 207 -10.94 -22.66 -15.95
C ILE A 207 -9.97 -21.65 -16.59
N PRO A 208 -9.89 -20.41 -16.06
CA PRO A 208 -8.98 -19.39 -16.56
C PRO A 208 -7.52 -19.84 -16.57
N ILE A 209 -6.81 -19.49 -17.65
CA ILE A 209 -5.35 -19.66 -17.79
C ILE A 209 -4.75 -18.26 -17.76
N ILE A 210 -3.77 -18.07 -16.89
CA ILE A 210 -3.09 -16.79 -16.68
C ILE A 210 -1.63 -16.96 -17.10
N PRO A 211 -1.20 -16.37 -18.24
CA PRO A 211 0.16 -16.49 -18.73
C PRO A 211 1.14 -15.78 -17.79
N GLY A 212 2.18 -16.50 -17.39
CA GLY A 212 3.32 -15.97 -16.64
C GLY A 212 4.32 -15.26 -17.56
N ILE A 213 4.54 -13.97 -17.31
CA ILE A 213 5.34 -13.06 -18.14
C ILE A 213 6.54 -12.55 -17.35
N ALA A 214 7.75 -12.81 -17.83
CA ALA A 214 8.99 -12.35 -17.19
C ALA A 214 9.67 -11.25 -18.02
N PRO A 215 9.66 -9.98 -17.58
CA PRO A 215 10.36 -8.90 -18.27
C PRO A 215 11.88 -9.15 -18.33
N ILE A 216 12.48 -8.94 -19.51
CA ILE A 216 13.92 -9.10 -19.71
C ILE A 216 14.62 -7.81 -19.27
N GLN A 217 15.38 -7.87 -18.17
CA GLN A 217 15.99 -6.69 -17.54
C GLN A 217 17.51 -6.59 -17.70
N THR A 218 18.19 -7.74 -17.71
CA THR A 218 19.64 -7.87 -17.88
C THR A 218 19.92 -9.20 -18.59
N TRP A 219 21.03 -9.29 -19.32
CA TRP A 219 21.37 -10.51 -20.06
C TRP A 219 21.63 -11.69 -19.12
N ASN A 220 22.50 -11.49 -18.13
CA ASN A 220 22.88 -12.53 -17.19
C ASN A 220 21.70 -13.00 -16.31
N GLY A 221 20.78 -12.10 -15.97
CA GLY A 221 19.56 -12.44 -15.25
C GLY A 221 18.64 -13.30 -16.10
N PHE A 222 18.44 -12.91 -17.36
CA PHE A 222 17.62 -13.63 -18.33
C PHE A 222 18.15 -15.05 -18.60
N MET A 223 19.44 -15.20 -18.90
CA MET A 223 20.04 -16.52 -19.16
C MET A 223 19.99 -17.45 -17.93
N ARG A 224 20.16 -16.90 -16.73
CA ARG A 224 20.07 -17.68 -15.48
C ARG A 224 18.65 -18.14 -15.21
N ALA A 225 17.67 -17.25 -15.35
CA ALA A 225 16.27 -17.54 -15.09
C ALA A 225 15.74 -18.62 -16.04
N THR A 226 16.03 -18.48 -17.34
CA THR A 226 15.65 -19.45 -18.38
C THR A 226 16.37 -20.79 -18.21
N SER A 227 17.65 -20.80 -17.85
CA SER A 227 18.37 -22.04 -17.55
C SER A 227 17.78 -22.79 -16.35
N LEU A 228 17.48 -22.09 -15.25
CA LEU A 228 16.89 -22.69 -14.05
C LEU A 228 15.50 -23.29 -14.34
N ALA A 229 14.67 -22.56 -15.09
CA ALA A 229 13.33 -23.01 -15.47
C ALA A 229 13.32 -23.98 -16.66
N LYS A 230 14.49 -24.25 -17.26
CA LYS A 230 14.64 -25.00 -18.53
C LYS A 230 13.74 -24.44 -19.63
N THR A 231 13.59 -23.12 -19.68
CA THR A 231 12.77 -22.40 -20.67
C THR A 231 13.53 -22.25 -21.98
N ILE A 232 12.88 -22.63 -23.08
CA ILE A 232 13.34 -22.45 -24.45
C ILE A 232 13.22 -20.97 -24.82
N ILE A 233 14.31 -20.45 -25.37
CA ILE A 233 14.38 -19.09 -25.88
C ILE A 233 14.27 -19.17 -27.41
N PRO A 234 13.28 -18.52 -28.03
CA PRO A 234 13.21 -18.45 -29.49
C PRO A 234 14.48 -17.84 -30.07
N GLN A 235 14.95 -18.36 -31.21
CA GLN A 235 16.15 -17.83 -31.88
C GLN A 235 16.01 -16.34 -32.20
N SER A 236 14.80 -15.88 -32.55
CA SER A 236 14.50 -14.46 -32.80
C SER A 236 14.78 -13.55 -31.59
N PHE A 237 14.66 -14.06 -30.36
CA PHE A 237 15.06 -13.30 -29.16
C PHE A 237 16.58 -13.24 -29.03
N MET A 238 17.27 -14.36 -29.29
CA MET A 238 18.73 -14.44 -29.22
C MET A 238 19.40 -13.54 -30.26
N ASP A 239 18.88 -13.52 -31.50
CA ASP A 239 19.38 -12.70 -32.59
C ASP A 239 19.37 -11.20 -32.26
N VAL A 240 18.41 -10.75 -31.44
CA VAL A 240 18.29 -9.36 -30.99
C VAL A 240 19.12 -9.07 -29.74
N LEU A 241 19.13 -9.99 -28.77
CA LEU A 241 19.68 -9.73 -27.44
C LEU A 241 21.17 -10.07 -27.32
N GLU A 242 21.65 -11.10 -28.02
CA GLU A 242 23.05 -11.53 -27.91
C GLU A 242 24.06 -10.47 -28.38
N PRO A 243 23.83 -9.74 -29.50
CA PRO A 243 24.74 -8.68 -29.94
C PRO A 243 24.93 -7.55 -28.91
N ILE A 244 23.93 -7.35 -28.04
CA ILE A 244 23.90 -6.27 -27.04
C ILE A 244 24.12 -6.79 -25.61
N LYS A 245 24.51 -8.05 -25.42
CA LYS A 245 24.56 -8.73 -24.11
C LYS A 245 25.39 -8.03 -23.03
N ASN A 246 26.35 -7.19 -23.43
CA ASN A 246 27.21 -6.43 -22.52
C ASN A 246 26.65 -5.03 -22.17
N ASN A 247 25.45 -4.68 -22.65
CA ASN A 247 24.78 -3.40 -22.37
C ASN A 247 23.37 -3.64 -21.80
N ASP A 248 23.28 -3.70 -20.46
CA ASP A 248 22.03 -3.95 -19.76
C ASP A 248 20.94 -2.91 -20.01
N GLU A 249 21.30 -1.67 -20.38
CA GLU A 249 20.31 -0.66 -20.75
C GLU A 249 19.64 -1.01 -22.09
N GLN A 250 20.44 -1.36 -23.09
CA GLN A 250 19.92 -1.79 -24.39
C GLN A 250 19.18 -3.13 -24.30
N VAL A 251 19.73 -4.10 -23.54
CA VAL A 251 19.07 -5.39 -23.28
C VAL A 251 17.69 -5.16 -22.67
N ARG A 252 17.58 -4.28 -21.67
CA ARG A 252 16.27 -3.95 -21.08
C ARG A 252 15.35 -3.30 -22.09
N LYS A 253 15.81 -2.28 -22.84
CA LYS A 253 14.96 -1.57 -23.79
C LYS A 253 14.41 -2.48 -24.89
N LEU A 254 15.24 -3.33 -25.48
CA LEU A 254 14.83 -4.24 -26.56
C LEU A 254 14.12 -5.48 -26.03
N GLY A 255 14.57 -6.02 -24.90
CA GLY A 255 13.91 -7.12 -24.21
C GLY A 255 12.47 -6.80 -23.80
N ILE A 256 12.21 -5.58 -23.31
CA ILE A 256 10.84 -5.12 -23.02
C ILE A 256 9.96 -5.12 -24.27
N LYS A 257 10.48 -4.65 -25.42
CA LYS A 257 9.73 -4.66 -26.68
C LYS A 257 9.37 -6.08 -27.13
N LEU A 258 10.34 -7.00 -27.09
CA LEU A 258 10.11 -8.41 -27.44
C LEU A 258 9.03 -9.04 -26.56
N VAL A 259 9.09 -8.80 -25.24
CA VAL A 259 8.09 -9.30 -24.30
C VAL A 259 6.74 -8.61 -24.49
N ALA A 260 6.71 -7.33 -24.85
CA ALA A 260 5.47 -6.62 -25.18
C ALA A 260 4.81 -7.17 -26.44
N ASP A 261 5.57 -7.46 -27.50
CA ASP A 261 5.06 -8.08 -28.72
C ASP A 261 4.49 -9.48 -28.45
N MET A 262 5.17 -10.26 -27.61
CA MET A 262 4.66 -11.52 -27.07
C MET A 262 3.31 -11.34 -26.36
N CYS A 263 3.18 -10.36 -25.46
CA CYS A 263 1.93 -10.09 -24.74
C CYS A 263 0.80 -9.65 -25.69
N ARG A 264 1.09 -8.73 -26.63
CA ARG A 264 0.13 -8.28 -27.64
C ARG A 264 -0.40 -9.43 -28.46
N ARG A 265 0.49 -10.36 -28.84
CA ARG A 265 0.12 -11.56 -29.57
C ARG A 265 -0.80 -12.47 -28.77
N ILE A 266 -0.46 -12.77 -27.52
CA ILE A 266 -1.30 -13.59 -26.62
C ILE A 266 -2.71 -12.98 -26.46
N LEU A 267 -2.78 -11.66 -26.28
CA LEU A 267 -4.05 -10.94 -26.10
C LEU A 267 -4.89 -10.82 -27.38
N ALA A 268 -4.26 -10.91 -28.56
CA ALA A 268 -4.94 -10.84 -29.85
C ALA A 268 -5.53 -12.19 -30.28
N GLU A 269 -4.93 -13.30 -29.84
CA GLU A 269 -5.44 -14.64 -30.12
C GLU A 269 -6.75 -14.93 -29.37
N PRO A 270 -7.72 -15.64 -29.96
CA PRO A 270 -9.03 -15.92 -29.36
C PRO A 270 -8.97 -17.02 -28.28
N LEU A 271 -8.03 -16.92 -27.34
CA LEU A 271 -7.78 -17.89 -26.27
C LEU A 271 -8.63 -17.65 -25.01
N GLY A 272 -9.38 -16.55 -24.97
CA GLY A 272 -10.11 -16.12 -23.77
C GLY A 272 -9.20 -15.57 -22.67
N ILE A 273 -8.01 -15.06 -23.02
CA ILE A 273 -7.04 -14.50 -22.09
C ILE A 273 -7.17 -12.98 -22.07
N GLN A 274 -7.44 -12.43 -20.89
CA GLN A 274 -7.53 -10.98 -20.65
C GLN A 274 -6.58 -10.53 -19.53
N GLY A 275 -5.82 -11.46 -18.95
CA GLY A 275 -4.93 -11.21 -17.81
C GLY A 275 -3.49 -11.57 -18.10
N LEU A 276 -2.55 -10.80 -17.54
CA LEU A 276 -1.12 -11.08 -17.58
C LEU A 276 -0.55 -11.15 -16.16
N HIS A 277 0.23 -12.18 -15.83
CA HIS A 277 0.88 -12.32 -14.53
C HIS A 277 2.37 -12.03 -14.65
N PHE A 278 2.87 -10.97 -14.02
CA PHE A 278 4.27 -10.56 -14.20
C PHE A 278 5.17 -11.05 -13.06
N TYR A 279 6.20 -11.82 -13.42
CA TYR A 279 7.32 -12.16 -12.55
C TYR A 279 8.21 -10.93 -12.37
N THR A 280 8.04 -10.19 -11.28
CA THR A 280 8.75 -8.91 -11.08
C THR A 280 10.23 -9.09 -10.75
N MET A 281 10.61 -10.27 -10.26
CA MET A 281 11.91 -10.54 -9.67
C MET A 281 12.27 -9.58 -8.53
N ASN A 282 11.28 -9.09 -7.79
CA ASN A 282 11.40 -8.02 -6.79
C ASN A 282 11.98 -6.72 -7.39
N LEU A 283 11.79 -6.46 -8.68
CA LEU A 283 12.25 -5.25 -9.35
C LEU A 283 11.06 -4.48 -9.96
N GLU A 284 11.11 -3.17 -9.87
CA GLU A 284 10.02 -2.28 -10.30
C GLU A 284 10.15 -1.87 -11.78
N LYS A 285 11.38 -1.52 -12.19
CA LYS A 285 11.64 -0.83 -13.46
C LYS A 285 11.20 -1.62 -14.68
N GLY A 286 11.54 -2.91 -14.76
CA GLY A 286 11.19 -3.76 -15.90
C GLY A 286 9.68 -3.90 -16.09
N THR A 287 8.96 -4.25 -15.02
CA THR A 287 7.50 -4.39 -15.06
C THR A 287 6.81 -3.07 -15.39
N LYS A 288 7.24 -1.95 -14.80
CA LYS A 288 6.69 -0.63 -15.11
C LYS A 288 6.87 -0.26 -16.60
N MET A 289 8.08 -0.43 -17.14
CA MET A 289 8.35 -0.17 -18.56
C MET A 289 7.49 -1.04 -19.48
N LEU A 290 7.24 -2.30 -19.10
CA LEU A 290 6.39 -3.20 -19.89
C LEU A 290 4.93 -2.78 -19.87
N LEU A 291 4.38 -2.37 -18.72
CA LEU A 291 3.01 -1.84 -18.63
C LEU A 291 2.85 -0.56 -19.47
N GLU A 292 3.84 0.33 -19.41
CA GLU A 292 3.89 1.55 -20.23
C GLU A 292 3.90 1.21 -21.73
N GLU A 293 4.74 0.27 -22.15
CA GLU A 293 4.83 -0.21 -23.54
C GLU A 293 3.52 -0.87 -24.02
N LEU A 294 2.77 -1.51 -23.12
CA LEU A 294 1.47 -2.11 -23.40
C LEU A 294 0.29 -1.13 -23.29
N ASN A 295 0.53 0.13 -22.92
CA ASN A 295 -0.51 1.12 -22.60
C ASN A 295 -1.51 0.62 -21.53
N LEU A 296 -1.03 -0.19 -20.58
CA LEU A 296 -1.84 -0.67 -19.46
C LEU A 296 -1.83 0.40 -18.37
N VAL A 297 -2.88 1.22 -18.37
CA VAL A 297 -3.03 2.34 -17.44
C VAL A 297 -3.98 1.96 -16.29
N PRO A 298 -3.55 2.12 -15.03
CA PRO A 298 -4.41 1.83 -13.88
C PRO A 298 -5.53 2.86 -13.75
N ARG A 299 -6.68 2.44 -13.21
CA ARG A 299 -7.79 3.36 -12.91
C ARG A 299 -7.68 3.96 -11.52
N VAL A 300 -8.21 5.18 -11.36
CA VAL A 300 -8.27 5.86 -10.06
C VAL A 300 -9.02 5.01 -9.04
N GLU A 301 -10.14 4.40 -9.39
CA GLU A 301 -10.91 3.52 -8.49
C GLU A 301 -10.11 2.29 -7.99
N THR A 302 -9.21 1.76 -8.81
CA THR A 302 -8.31 0.64 -8.44
C THR A 302 -7.23 1.11 -7.47
N ILE A 303 -6.70 2.31 -7.67
CA ILE A 303 -5.60 2.85 -6.85
C ILE A 303 -6.13 3.45 -5.54
N LYS A 304 -7.22 4.22 -5.60
CA LYS A 304 -7.80 5.02 -4.50
C LYS A 304 -9.33 4.82 -4.45
N PRO A 305 -9.83 3.66 -3.98
CA PRO A 305 -11.28 3.47 -3.78
C PRO A 305 -11.85 4.41 -2.70
N LEU A 306 -11.00 4.80 -1.74
CA LEU A 306 -11.21 5.79 -0.70
C LEU A 306 -9.98 6.73 -0.70
N PRO A 307 -10.02 7.91 -0.06
CA PRO A 307 -8.84 8.78 0.06
C PRO A 307 -7.70 8.17 0.90
N TRP A 308 -7.96 7.05 1.58
CA TRP A 308 -6.98 6.26 2.31
C TRP A 308 -7.06 4.77 1.91
N ARG A 309 -6.05 3.99 2.29
CA ARG A 309 -5.95 2.57 1.94
C ARG A 309 -6.84 1.71 2.81
N GLN A 310 -7.75 0.98 2.16
CA GLN A 310 -8.67 0.07 2.82
C GLN A 310 -7.97 -1.24 3.21
N SER A 311 -8.22 -1.70 4.43
CA SER A 311 -7.79 -3.03 4.88
C SER A 311 -8.67 -4.11 4.26
N LEU A 312 -8.07 -5.20 3.81
CA LEU A 312 -8.78 -6.36 3.25
C LEU A 312 -9.04 -7.47 4.28
N THR A 313 -8.63 -7.25 5.53
CA THR A 313 -8.91 -8.19 6.63
C THR A 313 -10.42 -8.34 6.86
N PRO A 314 -10.91 -9.53 7.27
CA PRO A 314 -12.35 -9.80 7.31
C PRO A 314 -13.11 -8.88 8.27
N SER A 315 -12.50 -8.53 9.40
CA SER A 315 -13.08 -7.65 10.42
C SER A 315 -13.18 -6.21 9.93
N ARG A 316 -12.23 -5.73 9.12
CA ARG A 316 -12.13 -4.31 8.71
C ARG A 316 -12.59 -3.97 7.31
N ARG A 317 -12.86 -4.96 6.46
CA ARG A 317 -13.16 -4.70 5.05
C ARG A 317 -14.39 -3.81 4.78
N ALA A 318 -15.25 -3.64 5.79
CA ALA A 318 -16.43 -2.77 5.74
C ALA A 318 -16.14 -1.36 6.31
N GLU A 319 -14.95 -1.11 6.83
CA GLU A 319 -14.52 0.20 7.30
C GLU A 319 -14.49 1.15 6.10
N THR A 320 -15.27 2.22 6.21
CA THR A 320 -15.37 3.26 5.16
C THR A 320 -15.13 4.66 5.69
N ILE A 321 -14.93 4.84 7.00
CA ILE A 321 -14.73 6.15 7.63
C ILE A 321 -13.57 6.10 8.63
N ARG A 322 -12.68 7.10 8.57
CA ARG A 322 -11.59 7.29 9.54
C ARG A 322 -11.49 8.74 10.01
N PRO A 323 -11.03 8.98 11.25
CA PRO A 323 -10.56 10.30 11.66
C PRO A 323 -9.32 10.72 10.85
N ILE A 324 -9.23 12.00 10.49
CA ILE A 324 -8.13 12.52 9.67
C ILE A 324 -6.75 12.48 10.34
N PHE A 325 -6.70 12.39 11.68
CA PHE A 325 -5.49 12.57 12.48
C PHE A 325 -4.36 11.58 12.15
N TRP A 326 -4.70 10.35 11.77
CA TRP A 326 -3.72 9.32 11.37
C TRP A 326 -3.49 9.22 9.86
N ALA A 327 -3.87 10.24 9.07
CA ALA A 327 -3.69 10.22 7.61
C ALA A 327 -2.23 9.90 7.20
N ASN A 328 -1.27 10.50 7.92
CA ASN A 328 0.17 10.29 7.70
C ASN A 328 0.75 9.11 8.50
N ARG A 329 -0.08 8.33 9.22
CA ARG A 329 0.34 7.22 10.10
C ARG A 329 -0.64 6.05 10.07
N ALA A 330 -1.03 5.64 8.87
CA ALA A 330 -2.02 4.58 8.65
C ALA A 330 -1.70 3.26 9.38
N GLN A 331 -0.41 2.90 9.48
CA GLN A 331 0.02 1.71 10.22
C GLN A 331 -0.30 1.79 11.72
N SER A 332 -0.05 2.94 12.35
CA SER A 332 -0.39 3.17 13.75
C SER A 332 -1.89 3.03 13.96
N TYR A 333 -2.70 3.68 13.11
CA TYR A 333 -4.15 3.58 13.18
C TYR A 333 -4.64 2.13 13.12
N VAL A 334 -4.13 1.33 12.17
CA VAL A 334 -4.53 -0.07 12.02
C VAL A 334 -4.14 -0.89 13.26
N SER A 335 -2.94 -0.68 13.83
CA SER A 335 -2.50 -1.35 15.07
C SER A 335 -3.42 -1.02 16.25
N ARG A 336 -3.63 0.27 16.51
CA ARG A 336 -4.40 0.77 17.67
C ARG A 336 -5.86 0.37 17.65
N THR A 337 -6.37 0.05 16.48
CA THR A 337 -7.77 -0.35 16.32
C THR A 337 -7.91 -1.86 16.09
N GLU A 338 -6.84 -2.67 16.06
CA GLU A 338 -6.85 -4.08 15.58
C GLU A 338 -7.90 -4.93 16.30
N ASN A 339 -8.10 -4.63 17.59
CA ASN A 339 -8.99 -5.34 18.50
C ASN A 339 -10.42 -4.77 18.56
N TRP A 340 -10.83 -3.91 17.62
CA TRP A 340 -12.22 -3.47 17.56
C TRP A 340 -13.13 -4.61 17.10
N ASP A 341 -14.26 -4.76 17.78
CA ASP A 341 -15.31 -5.72 17.42
C ASP A 341 -16.02 -5.30 16.11
N GLU A 342 -16.30 -4.00 15.95
CA GLU A 342 -16.96 -3.42 14.79
C GLU A 342 -16.25 -2.14 14.31
N TYR A 343 -16.24 -1.93 12.99
CA TYR A 343 -15.61 -0.77 12.36
C TYR A 343 -16.64 0.16 11.71
N PRO A 344 -16.44 1.49 11.76
CA PRO A 344 -17.37 2.47 11.20
C PRO A 344 -17.66 2.26 9.71
N ASN A 345 -18.95 2.21 9.36
CA ASN A 345 -19.42 2.09 7.98
C ASN A 345 -20.54 3.10 7.68
N GLY A 346 -20.29 4.04 6.77
CA GLY A 346 -21.28 5.04 6.30
C GLY A 346 -21.55 6.20 7.26
N ARG A 347 -21.69 5.94 8.56
CA ARG A 347 -21.66 6.97 9.61
C ARG A 347 -20.69 6.54 10.71
N PHE A 348 -19.90 7.49 11.20
CA PHE A 348 -19.10 7.25 12.39
C PHE A 348 -20.06 7.24 13.59
N GLY A 349 -20.13 6.09 14.27
CA GLY A 349 -21.08 5.82 15.34
C GLY A 349 -20.85 6.67 16.58
N ASP A 350 -21.67 6.42 17.59
CA ASP A 350 -21.57 7.04 18.91
C ASP A 350 -20.20 6.73 19.54
N SER A 351 -19.39 7.77 19.71
CA SER A 351 -17.98 7.73 20.11
C SER A 351 -17.76 7.29 21.58
N ARG A 352 -18.82 6.86 22.26
CA ARG A 352 -18.81 6.27 23.61
C ARG A 352 -18.30 4.82 23.68
N SER A 353 -17.98 4.18 22.55
CA SER A 353 -17.25 2.90 22.58
C SER A 353 -15.82 3.12 23.10
N PRO A 354 -15.26 2.24 23.96
CA PRO A 354 -13.91 2.36 24.52
C PRO A 354 -12.78 2.07 23.50
N ALA A 355 -12.92 2.60 22.29
CA ALA A 355 -12.41 1.97 21.09
C ALA A 355 -10.89 2.09 20.95
N TYR A 356 -10.27 3.23 21.25
CA TYR A 356 -8.81 3.34 21.11
C TYR A 356 -8.09 2.66 22.28
N GLY A 357 -7.66 1.41 22.09
CA GLY A 357 -6.88 0.67 23.08
C GLY A 357 -5.49 1.29 23.33
N GLU A 358 -4.86 0.87 24.42
CA GLU A 358 -3.43 1.13 24.65
C GLU A 358 -2.61 0.48 23.52
N LEU A 359 -1.51 1.13 23.11
CA LEU A 359 -0.61 0.59 22.09
C LEU A 359 -0.13 -0.81 22.47
N ASP A 360 -0.32 -1.76 21.57
CA ASP A 360 0.10 -3.14 21.68
C ASP A 360 1.63 -3.25 21.65
N GLY A 361 2.28 -3.33 22.82
CA GLY A 361 3.63 -3.90 23.06
C GLY A 361 4.85 -3.26 22.37
N TYR A 362 4.70 -2.54 21.26
CA TYR A 362 5.77 -1.95 20.44
C TYR A 362 5.91 -0.43 20.62
N GLY A 363 4.95 0.22 21.31
CA GLY A 363 4.98 1.66 21.61
C GLY A 363 4.83 2.55 20.37
N VAL A 364 4.68 3.86 20.59
CA VAL A 364 4.86 4.84 19.53
C VAL A 364 6.32 4.75 19.06
N SER A 365 6.59 4.79 17.76
CA SER A 365 7.97 4.83 17.27
C SER A 365 8.13 5.73 16.03
N LEU A 366 9.29 6.38 15.95
CA LEU A 366 9.77 7.00 14.71
C LEU A 366 10.14 5.92 13.69
N LYS A 367 9.82 6.17 12.41
CA LYS A 367 10.21 5.27 11.31
C LYS A 367 11.71 5.31 11.01
N HIS A 368 12.33 6.47 11.21
CA HIS A 368 13.72 6.70 10.90
C HIS A 368 14.62 6.22 12.03
N THR A 369 15.75 5.60 11.68
CA THR A 369 16.82 5.32 12.64
C THR A 369 17.42 6.64 13.15
N LYS A 370 18.14 6.62 14.27
CA LYS A 370 18.83 7.81 14.80
C LYS A 370 19.73 8.46 13.75
N ASP A 371 20.50 7.66 13.00
CA ASP A 371 21.40 8.17 11.96
C ASP A 371 20.65 8.79 10.78
N ASP A 372 19.54 8.20 10.34
CA ASP A 372 18.74 8.75 9.26
C ASP A 372 18.02 10.04 9.68
N ALA A 373 17.50 10.05 10.91
CA ALA A 373 16.85 11.22 11.49
C ALA A 373 17.83 12.39 11.66
N LEU A 374 19.06 12.15 12.11
CA LEU A 374 20.10 13.18 12.20
C LEU A 374 20.48 13.75 10.83
N LYS A 375 20.52 12.92 9.77
CA LYS A 375 20.74 13.40 8.40
C LYS A 375 19.58 14.24 7.88
N LEU A 376 18.35 13.89 8.25
CA LEU A 376 17.14 14.60 7.81
C LEU A 376 16.93 15.92 8.55
N TRP A 377 16.99 15.89 9.87
CA TRP A 377 16.56 17.00 10.74
C TRP A 377 17.72 17.81 11.31
N GLY A 378 18.96 17.30 11.21
CA GLY A 378 20.13 17.94 11.81
C GLY A 378 19.97 18.12 13.32
N GLU A 379 20.58 19.16 13.86
CA GLU A 379 20.55 19.54 15.27
C GLU A 379 19.95 20.95 15.43
N PRO A 380 18.61 21.11 15.49
CA PRO A 380 17.99 22.42 15.64
C PRO A 380 18.29 22.99 17.03
N LYS A 381 18.86 24.19 17.11
CA LYS A 381 19.30 24.82 18.38
C LYS A 381 18.45 26.02 18.77
N THR A 382 17.67 26.53 17.82
CA THR A 382 16.75 27.65 18.01
C THR A 382 15.36 27.31 17.48
N PHE A 383 14.34 28.02 17.95
CA PHE A 383 12.98 27.85 17.42
C PHE A 383 12.91 28.14 15.91
N ALA A 384 13.74 29.05 15.40
CA ALA A 384 13.86 29.33 13.96
C ALA A 384 14.41 28.13 13.17
N ASP A 385 15.30 27.33 13.76
CA ASP A 385 15.76 26.09 13.13
C ASP A 385 14.60 25.08 13.03
N VAL A 386 13.75 25.01 14.06
CA VAL A 386 12.56 24.14 14.07
C VAL A 386 11.56 24.59 13.00
N THR A 387 11.19 25.88 12.95
CA THR A 387 10.27 26.38 11.91
C THR A 387 10.83 26.16 10.50
N SER A 388 12.14 26.34 10.31
CA SER A 388 12.81 26.07 9.05
C SER A 388 12.67 24.62 8.58
N LEU A 389 12.75 23.64 9.48
CA LEU A 389 12.52 22.22 9.13
C LEU A 389 11.11 21.99 8.57
N PHE A 390 10.09 22.57 9.21
CA PHE A 390 8.71 22.43 8.77
C PHE A 390 8.43 23.18 7.47
N THR A 391 9.00 24.38 7.31
CA THR A 391 8.92 25.16 6.06
C THR A 391 9.56 24.39 4.90
N ARG A 392 10.76 23.84 5.11
CA ARG A 392 11.47 23.02 4.10
C ARG A 392 10.73 21.73 3.76
N PHE A 393 10.02 21.15 4.73
CA PHE A 393 9.14 20.02 4.45
C PHE A 393 8.04 20.46 3.49
N CYS A 394 7.32 21.55 3.79
CA CYS A 394 6.26 22.10 2.95
C CYS A 394 6.73 22.47 1.53
N THR A 395 7.97 22.96 1.37
CA THR A 395 8.53 23.29 0.04
C THR A 395 9.09 22.06 -0.71
N GLY A 396 9.07 20.87 -0.11
CA GLY A 396 9.55 19.63 -0.70
C GLY A 396 11.08 19.43 -0.62
N GLU A 397 11.80 20.32 0.07
CA GLU A 397 13.25 20.21 0.32
C GLU A 397 13.58 19.18 1.40
N LEU A 398 12.63 18.87 2.28
CA LEU A 398 12.73 17.82 3.29
C LEU A 398 11.65 16.77 3.03
N THR A 399 12.01 15.49 3.15
CA THR A 399 11.13 14.38 2.74
C THR A 399 10.26 13.81 3.84
N ALA A 400 10.54 14.12 5.11
CA ALA A 400 9.82 13.58 6.26
C ALA A 400 9.98 14.46 7.52
N LEU A 401 9.00 14.37 8.42
CA LEU A 401 8.98 14.95 9.77
C LEU A 401 8.64 13.84 10.78
N PRO A 402 8.80 14.05 12.10
CA PRO A 402 8.42 13.06 13.11
C PRO A 402 6.98 12.53 12.98
N TRP A 403 6.06 13.41 12.57
CA TRP A 403 4.63 13.11 12.37
C TRP A 403 4.24 12.69 10.95
N SER A 404 5.14 12.85 9.98
CA SER A 404 4.90 12.49 8.57
C SER A 404 6.05 11.65 8.04
N ASP A 405 5.79 10.35 7.90
CA ASP A 405 6.79 9.36 7.50
C ASP A 405 6.87 9.17 5.96
N GLN A 406 6.09 9.98 5.23
CA GLN A 406 6.04 10.05 3.77
C GLN A 406 6.26 11.48 3.28
N LYS A 407 6.58 11.60 1.98
CA LYS A 407 6.61 12.89 1.28
C LYS A 407 5.19 13.47 1.26
N LEU A 408 5.12 14.79 1.09
CA LEU A 408 3.84 15.48 0.86
C LEU A 408 3.03 14.82 -0.24
N GLU A 409 1.77 14.55 0.09
CA GLU A 409 0.79 14.11 -0.88
C GLU A 409 0.57 15.18 -1.96
N THR A 410 0.14 14.73 -3.14
CA THR A 410 -0.01 15.63 -4.29
C THR A 410 -1.04 16.74 -4.02
N GLU A 411 -2.09 16.45 -3.24
CA GLU A 411 -3.10 17.44 -2.86
C GLU A 411 -2.53 18.57 -1.98
N THR A 412 -1.63 18.24 -1.04
CA THR A 412 -1.05 19.22 -0.13
C THR A 412 -0.13 20.21 -0.85
N SER A 413 0.44 19.79 -1.99
CA SER A 413 1.28 20.68 -2.82
C SER A 413 0.54 21.93 -3.32
N VAL A 414 -0.79 21.89 -3.39
CA VAL A 414 -1.64 23.03 -3.80
C VAL A 414 -1.61 24.18 -2.79
N ILE A 415 -1.42 23.87 -1.50
CA ILE A 415 -1.38 24.83 -0.39
C ILE A 415 0.01 24.92 0.26
N ALA A 416 1.03 24.32 -0.35
CA ALA A 416 2.39 24.24 0.18
C ALA A 416 2.98 25.61 0.54
N LYS A 417 2.71 26.65 -0.26
CA LYS A 417 3.20 28.00 -0.01
C LYS A 417 2.57 28.60 1.25
N GLN A 418 1.27 28.45 1.42
CA GLN A 418 0.53 28.93 2.59
C GLN A 418 1.00 28.20 3.85
N LEU A 419 1.18 26.89 3.77
CA LEU A 419 1.71 26.08 4.87
C LEU A 419 3.14 26.51 5.23
N ALA A 420 4.02 26.71 4.24
CA ALA A 420 5.38 27.19 4.47
C ALA A 420 5.38 28.56 5.19
N GLN A 421 4.51 29.49 4.79
CA GLN A 421 4.36 30.78 5.46
C GLN A 421 3.85 30.63 6.90
N MET A 422 2.89 29.74 7.15
CA MET A 422 2.39 29.46 8.50
C MET A 422 3.48 28.88 9.40
N ASN A 423 4.27 27.94 8.89
CA ASN A 423 5.36 27.33 9.64
C ASN A 423 6.45 28.35 9.98
N ASP A 424 6.82 29.23 9.04
CA ASP A 424 7.74 30.35 9.28
C ASP A 424 7.23 31.29 10.40
N LEU A 425 5.90 31.45 10.49
CA LEU A 425 5.26 32.23 11.54
C LEU A 425 5.18 31.53 12.92
N GLY A 426 5.60 30.26 13.02
CA GLY A 426 5.60 29.47 14.26
C GLY A 426 4.38 28.55 14.44
N PHE A 427 3.52 28.40 13.44
CA PHE A 427 2.44 27.41 13.45
C PHE A 427 2.94 26.10 12.82
N LEU A 428 3.45 25.18 13.65
CA LEU A 428 4.17 23.98 13.22
C LEU A 428 3.20 22.90 12.70
N THR A 429 2.87 22.93 11.41
CA THR A 429 1.84 22.08 10.80
C THR A 429 2.28 20.62 10.65
N ILE A 430 1.45 19.69 11.08
CA ILE A 430 1.70 18.24 11.01
C ILE A 430 0.69 17.49 10.11
N ASN A 431 -0.45 18.11 9.79
CA ASN A 431 -1.47 17.56 8.90
C ASN A 431 -2.30 18.68 8.26
N SER A 432 -2.77 18.47 7.02
CA SER A 432 -3.54 19.46 6.28
C SER A 432 -4.21 18.86 5.05
N GLN A 433 -5.38 19.40 4.66
CA GLN A 433 -5.96 19.22 3.32
C GLN A 433 -6.55 20.54 2.82
N PRO A 434 -6.50 20.83 1.50
CA PRO A 434 -7.13 22.01 0.93
C PRO A 434 -8.66 21.89 0.88
N ALA A 435 -9.34 23.01 0.64
CA ALA A 435 -10.76 22.95 0.27
C ALA A 435 -10.90 22.51 -1.19
N VAL A 436 -11.86 21.62 -1.46
CA VAL A 436 -12.19 21.13 -2.79
C VAL A 436 -13.69 21.24 -2.99
N ASN A 437 -14.08 21.96 -4.03
CA ASN A 437 -15.48 22.18 -4.40
C ASN A 437 -15.83 21.41 -5.68
N GLY A 438 -16.13 20.12 -5.54
CA GLY A 438 -16.64 19.29 -6.64
C GLY A 438 -15.60 19.00 -7.72
N ALA A 439 -14.41 18.52 -7.33
CA ALA A 439 -13.47 17.94 -8.30
C ALA A 439 -14.03 16.64 -8.86
N ARG A 440 -13.70 16.28 -10.11
CA ARG A 440 -14.13 14.99 -10.67
C ARG A 440 -13.50 13.84 -9.88
N SER A 441 -14.19 12.71 -9.75
CA SER A 441 -13.64 11.53 -9.07
C SER A 441 -12.42 10.92 -9.77
N ASP A 442 -12.21 11.22 -11.04
CA ASP A 442 -11.03 10.84 -11.83
C ASP A 442 -9.95 11.94 -11.90
N ASP A 443 -10.08 12.99 -11.09
CA ASP A 443 -9.07 14.04 -10.96
C ASP A 443 -7.72 13.48 -10.49
N LYS A 444 -6.62 13.95 -11.09
CA LYS A 444 -5.28 13.41 -10.81
C LYS A 444 -4.73 13.78 -9.43
N VAL A 445 -5.24 14.85 -8.84
CA VAL A 445 -4.77 15.39 -7.55
C VAL A 445 -5.71 14.93 -6.44
N PHE A 446 -7.01 15.15 -6.61
CA PHE A 446 -8.03 14.96 -5.57
C PHE A 446 -8.91 13.72 -5.77
N GLY A 447 -8.87 13.10 -6.95
CA GLY A 447 -9.80 12.06 -7.34
C GLY A 447 -9.65 10.77 -6.51
N TRP A 448 -10.79 10.22 -6.10
CA TRP A 448 -10.93 8.91 -5.49
C TRP A 448 -12.35 8.38 -5.73
N GLY A 449 -12.52 7.08 -5.52
CA GLY A 449 -13.80 6.39 -5.66
C GLY A 449 -14.17 6.07 -7.12
N PRO A 450 -15.42 5.64 -7.37
CA PRO A 450 -15.89 5.28 -8.71
C PRO A 450 -15.80 6.42 -9.72
N ALA A 451 -15.59 6.11 -10.99
CA ALA A 451 -15.63 7.08 -12.08
C ALA A 451 -17.01 7.77 -12.20
N ASN A 452 -17.05 8.92 -12.87
CA ASN A 452 -18.26 9.74 -13.10
C ASN A 452 -18.93 10.24 -11.79
N GLY A 453 -18.13 10.57 -10.79
CA GLY A 453 -18.59 11.23 -9.56
C GLY A 453 -17.87 12.55 -9.30
N TYR A 454 -18.16 13.14 -8.15
CA TYR A 454 -17.54 14.36 -7.66
C TYR A 454 -17.08 14.19 -6.21
N VAL A 455 -15.92 14.74 -5.89
CA VAL A 455 -15.31 14.73 -4.56
C VAL A 455 -15.20 16.14 -4.00
N TYR A 456 -15.30 16.24 -2.69
CA TYR A 456 -15.36 17.49 -1.95
C TYR A 456 -14.52 17.39 -0.69
N GLN A 457 -13.92 18.51 -0.29
CA GLN A 457 -13.10 18.63 0.92
C GLN A 457 -13.36 19.98 1.59
N LYS A 458 -13.49 19.99 2.91
CA LYS A 458 -13.31 21.20 3.72
C LYS A 458 -11.82 21.42 3.98
N ALA A 459 -11.38 22.67 4.02
CA ALA A 459 -10.01 22.95 4.40
C ALA A 459 -9.76 22.55 5.87
N TYR A 460 -8.63 21.90 6.13
CA TYR A 460 -8.23 21.41 7.44
C TYR A 460 -6.76 21.74 7.70
N LEU A 461 -6.45 22.12 8.93
CA LEU A 461 -5.09 22.35 9.41
C LEU A 461 -4.93 21.74 10.80
N GLU A 462 -3.78 21.12 11.03
CA GLU A 462 -3.38 20.59 12.33
C GLU A 462 -1.93 20.96 12.62
N PHE A 463 -1.66 21.52 13.79
CA PHE A 463 -0.37 22.12 14.09
C PHE A 463 -0.09 22.20 15.59
N PHE A 464 1.20 22.24 15.94
CA PHE A 464 1.66 22.66 17.26
C PHE A 464 1.90 24.16 17.30
N VAL A 465 1.57 24.78 18.44
CA VAL A 465 1.72 26.23 18.65
C VAL A 465 2.02 26.56 20.11
N THR A 466 2.77 27.62 20.35
CA THR A 466 3.03 28.11 21.70
C THR A 466 1.80 28.82 22.28
N PRO A 467 1.60 28.83 23.62
CA PRO A 467 0.46 29.51 24.23
C PRO A 467 0.34 30.99 23.83
N SER A 468 1.46 31.71 23.79
CA SER A 468 1.50 33.14 23.46
C SER A 468 1.07 33.46 22.03
N LEU A 469 1.39 32.59 21.07
CA LEU A 469 0.95 32.75 19.68
C LEU A 469 -0.51 32.30 19.51
N LEU A 470 -0.94 31.27 20.24
CA LEU A 470 -2.33 30.81 20.23
C LEU A 470 -3.29 31.88 20.76
N ASP A 471 -2.92 32.60 21.82
CA ASP A 471 -3.73 33.68 22.41
C ASP A 471 -4.02 34.81 21.41
N LEU A 472 -3.12 35.03 20.43
CA LEU A 472 -3.34 35.97 19.33
C LEU A 472 -4.20 35.38 18.21
N LEU A 473 -4.09 34.06 17.97
CA LEU A 473 -4.81 33.38 16.90
C LEU A 473 -6.30 33.23 17.20
N ILE A 474 -6.66 32.82 18.43
CA ILE A 474 -8.04 32.46 18.78
C ILE A 474 -9.04 33.60 18.52
N PRO A 475 -8.78 34.87 18.90
CA PRO A 475 -9.70 35.96 18.59
C PRO A 475 -9.93 36.20 17.10
N HIS A 476 -8.96 35.89 16.24
CA HIS A 476 -9.15 35.98 14.78
C HIS A 476 -9.94 34.80 14.24
N ILE A 477 -9.78 33.61 14.80
CA ILE A 477 -10.59 32.42 14.48
C ILE A 477 -12.05 32.62 14.89
N GLU A 478 -12.31 33.05 16.13
CA GLU A 478 -13.67 33.18 16.69
C GLU A 478 -14.50 34.30 16.04
N ARG A 479 -13.86 35.18 15.26
CA ARG A 479 -14.56 36.18 14.42
C ARG A 479 -15.21 35.59 13.17
N ASP A 480 -14.76 34.41 12.73
CA ASP A 480 -15.31 33.72 11.58
C ASP A 480 -16.17 32.54 12.06
N SER A 481 -17.49 32.66 11.92
CA SER A 481 -18.44 31.63 12.32
C SER A 481 -18.32 30.33 11.52
N ASN A 482 -17.59 30.33 10.39
CA ASN A 482 -17.35 29.13 9.61
C ASN A 482 -16.17 28.32 10.12
N ILE A 483 -15.36 28.82 11.05
CA ILE A 483 -14.20 28.11 11.57
C ILE A 483 -14.55 27.37 12.86
N THR A 484 -14.30 26.06 12.86
CA THR A 484 -14.36 25.22 14.06
C THR A 484 -12.97 24.74 14.44
N TYR A 485 -12.66 24.67 15.74
CA TYR A 485 -11.34 24.26 16.22
C TYR A 485 -11.40 23.34 17.44
N TYR A 486 -10.36 22.55 17.64
CA TYR A 486 -10.03 21.92 18.92
C TYR A 486 -8.60 22.29 19.30
N VAL A 487 -8.39 22.65 20.56
CA VAL A 487 -7.09 22.93 21.18
C VAL A 487 -6.94 21.96 22.32
N ILE A 488 -5.81 21.25 22.40
CA ILE A 488 -5.53 20.34 23.49
C ILE A 488 -4.07 20.45 23.93
N ASN A 489 -3.83 20.47 25.23
CA ASN A 489 -2.47 20.37 25.78
C ASN A 489 -2.09 18.90 26.04
N LYS A 490 -0.84 18.63 26.38
CA LYS A 490 -0.34 17.30 26.71
C LYS A 490 -1.13 16.62 27.85
N ALA A 491 -1.57 17.39 28.84
CA ALA A 491 -2.35 16.88 29.98
C ALA A 491 -3.77 16.41 29.61
N GLY A 492 -4.29 16.84 28.44
CA GLY A 492 -5.62 16.49 27.95
C GLY A 492 -6.68 17.56 28.18
N ASP A 493 -6.31 18.78 28.56
CA ASP A 493 -7.25 19.89 28.70
C ASP A 493 -7.70 20.34 27.31
N LEU A 494 -8.94 20.00 26.94
CA LEU A 494 -9.54 20.29 25.64
C LEU A 494 -10.35 21.59 25.68
N ARG A 495 -10.08 22.50 24.73
CA ARG A 495 -10.87 23.71 24.45
C ARG A 495 -11.37 23.66 23.00
N THR A 496 -12.65 23.99 22.78
CA THR A 496 -13.27 24.01 21.45
C THR A 496 -14.40 25.04 21.37
N ASN A 497 -14.69 25.52 20.16
CA ASN A 497 -15.92 26.27 19.83
C ASN A 497 -17.00 25.40 19.16
N THR A 498 -16.80 24.08 19.10
CA THR A 498 -17.78 23.14 18.54
C THR A 498 -18.81 22.79 19.62
N HIS A 499 -20.09 22.95 19.29
CA HIS A 499 -21.22 22.65 20.20
C HIS A 499 -21.99 21.38 19.82
N SER A 500 -21.56 20.67 18.77
CA SER A 500 -22.17 19.43 18.29
C SER A 500 -21.40 18.23 18.83
N ASP A 501 -22.13 17.25 19.37
CA ASP A 501 -21.56 15.95 19.78
C ASP A 501 -21.24 15.05 18.57
N GLY A 502 -21.77 15.38 17.38
CA GLY A 502 -21.55 14.62 16.14
C GLY A 502 -20.23 14.97 15.43
N PRO A 503 -19.64 14.01 14.69
CA PRO A 503 -18.41 14.22 13.93
C PRO A 503 -18.60 15.21 12.78
N ASN A 504 -17.58 16.03 12.51
CA ASN A 504 -17.57 16.92 11.35
C ASN A 504 -16.96 16.20 10.14
N ALA A 505 -17.78 15.94 9.10
CA ALA A 505 -17.29 15.39 7.85
C ALA A 505 -16.46 16.44 7.09
N VAL A 506 -15.23 16.06 6.72
CA VAL A 506 -14.27 16.96 6.04
C VAL A 506 -13.91 16.50 4.64
N THR A 507 -14.17 15.24 4.29
CA THR A 507 -14.02 14.74 2.91
C THR A 507 -15.20 13.86 2.57
N TRP A 508 -15.84 14.09 1.43
CA TRP A 508 -16.96 13.29 0.94
C TRP A 508 -17.02 13.22 -0.59
N GLY A 509 -17.76 12.25 -1.09
CA GLY A 509 -17.93 12.01 -2.52
C GLY A 509 -19.35 11.62 -2.87
N VAL A 510 -19.80 12.10 -4.03
CA VAL A 510 -21.11 11.80 -4.61
C VAL A 510 -20.88 11.07 -5.93
N PHE A 511 -21.38 9.84 -6.04
CA PHE A 511 -21.11 8.96 -7.17
C PHE A 511 -22.41 8.44 -7.78
N ALA A 512 -22.43 8.27 -9.10
CA ALA A 512 -23.59 7.73 -9.80
C ALA A 512 -23.98 6.35 -9.27
N GLY A 513 -25.25 6.18 -8.89
CA GLY A 513 -25.79 4.90 -8.41
C GLY A 513 -25.32 4.47 -7.01
N LYS A 514 -24.75 5.38 -6.21
CA LYS A 514 -24.36 5.12 -4.82
C LYS A 514 -24.88 6.20 -3.86
N GLU A 515 -25.01 5.84 -2.59
CA GLU A 515 -25.16 6.82 -1.51
C GLU A 515 -23.90 7.67 -1.34
N ILE A 516 -24.03 8.80 -0.63
CA ILE A 516 -22.90 9.68 -0.33
C ILE A 516 -21.90 8.93 0.55
N ILE A 517 -20.62 8.98 0.18
CA ILE A 517 -19.52 8.39 0.96
C ILE A 517 -18.77 9.53 1.65
N GLN A 518 -18.62 9.46 2.97
CA GLN A 518 -17.96 10.48 3.79
C GLN A 518 -16.77 9.87 4.57
N PRO A 519 -15.64 9.59 3.89
CA PRO A 519 -14.60 8.73 4.45
C PRO A 519 -13.67 9.37 5.47
N THR A 520 -13.73 10.69 5.62
CA THR A 520 -12.82 11.43 6.52
C THR A 520 -13.59 12.40 7.39
N ILE A 521 -13.35 12.31 8.70
CA ILE A 521 -14.02 13.13 9.71
C ILE A 521 -13.03 13.77 10.70
N VAL A 522 -13.53 14.75 11.44
CA VAL A 522 -12.88 15.37 12.60
C VAL A 522 -13.83 15.28 13.79
N GLU A 523 -13.36 14.74 14.91
CA GLU A 523 -14.14 14.61 16.15
C GLU A 523 -13.23 14.58 17.40
N ALA A 524 -13.79 14.96 18.56
CA ALA A 524 -13.05 15.25 19.78
C ALA A 524 -12.38 14.02 20.43
N ILE A 525 -13.04 12.87 20.47
CA ILE A 525 -12.57 11.65 21.17
C ILE A 525 -11.36 11.06 20.46
N SER A 526 -11.42 10.90 19.14
CA SER A 526 -10.28 10.51 18.32
C SER A 526 -9.13 11.52 18.43
N PHE A 527 -9.41 12.82 18.52
CA PHE A 527 -8.37 13.84 18.68
C PHE A 527 -7.68 13.71 20.05
N MET A 528 -8.45 13.46 21.12
CA MET A 528 -7.90 13.17 22.45
C MET A 528 -7.05 11.89 22.45
N ALA A 529 -7.45 10.85 21.72
CA ALA A 529 -6.68 9.61 21.61
C ALA A 529 -5.42 9.77 20.72
N TRP A 530 -5.45 10.66 19.73
CA TRP A 530 -4.32 10.98 18.86
C TRP A 530 -3.26 11.83 19.56
N LYS A 531 -3.68 12.77 20.41
CA LYS A 531 -2.80 13.62 21.24
C LYS A 531 -1.62 12.86 21.80
N ASP A 532 -1.87 11.72 22.45
CA ASP A 532 -0.83 10.99 23.17
C ASP A 532 0.28 10.51 22.23
N GLU A 533 -0.10 10.02 21.04
CA GLU A 533 0.87 9.64 20.01
C GLU A 533 1.59 10.88 19.44
N ALA A 534 0.85 11.96 19.16
CA ALA A 534 1.42 13.18 18.61
C ALA A 534 2.51 13.79 19.52
N PHE A 535 2.25 13.92 20.83
CA PHE A 535 3.23 14.43 21.77
C PHE A 535 4.38 13.45 22.01
N GLU A 536 4.11 12.14 22.02
CA GLU A 536 5.15 11.12 22.20
C GLU A 536 6.14 11.09 21.03
N LEU A 537 5.69 11.26 19.78
CA LEU A 537 6.56 11.41 18.62
C LEU A 537 7.52 12.60 18.78
N GLY A 538 7.03 13.72 19.30
CA GLY A 538 7.85 14.89 19.59
C GLY A 538 8.91 14.63 20.68
N LYS A 539 8.54 13.90 21.74
CA LYS A 539 9.50 13.49 22.77
C LYS A 539 10.57 12.55 22.23
N GLN A 540 10.20 11.61 21.37
CA GLN A 540 11.16 10.71 20.74
C GLN A 540 12.11 11.46 19.82
N TRP A 541 11.61 12.48 19.11
CA TRP A 541 12.47 13.37 18.36
C TRP A 541 13.50 14.08 19.26
N ALA A 542 13.07 14.60 20.42
CA ALA A 542 14.00 15.17 21.40
C ALA A 542 15.03 14.13 21.89
N ALA A 543 14.60 12.89 22.14
CA ALA A 543 15.43 11.80 22.64
C ALA A 543 16.47 11.27 21.64
N LEU A 544 16.42 11.68 20.36
CA LEU A 544 17.48 11.38 19.40
C LEU A 544 18.79 12.10 19.73
N TYR A 545 18.70 13.24 20.41
CA TYR A 545 19.83 14.08 20.79
C TYR A 545 20.29 13.77 22.22
N GLU A 546 21.56 14.02 22.50
CA GLU A 546 22.11 13.88 23.86
C GLU A 546 21.36 14.79 24.84
N ALA A 547 21.06 14.29 26.04
CA ALA A 547 20.15 14.93 27.00
C ALA A 547 20.54 16.38 27.36
N ASP A 548 21.84 16.67 27.42
CA ASP A 548 22.35 18.00 27.76
C ASP A 548 22.47 18.96 26.57
N SER A 549 22.24 18.47 25.35
CA SER A 549 22.38 19.27 24.13
C SER A 549 21.32 20.38 24.04
N PRO A 550 21.64 21.50 23.37
CA PRO A 550 20.64 22.56 23.11
C PRO A 550 19.42 22.03 22.34
N SER A 551 19.62 21.10 21.40
CA SER A 551 18.56 20.53 20.57
C SER A 551 17.58 19.69 21.38
N HIS A 552 18.08 18.84 22.29
CA HIS A 552 17.23 18.06 23.19
C HIS A 552 16.37 18.99 24.04
N LYS A 553 17.00 19.96 24.71
CA LYS A 553 16.32 20.90 25.61
C LYS A 553 15.24 21.70 24.88
N LEU A 554 15.55 22.22 23.70
CA LEU A 554 14.62 22.99 22.88
C LEU A 554 13.38 22.17 22.49
N ILE A 555 13.56 20.99 21.90
CA ILE A 555 12.44 20.17 21.42
C ILE A 555 11.63 19.61 22.59
N HIS A 556 12.31 19.19 23.66
CA HIS A 556 11.65 18.72 24.87
C HIS A 556 10.78 19.83 25.48
N GLU A 557 11.34 21.02 25.70
CA GLU A 557 10.59 22.17 26.25
C GLU A 557 9.42 22.56 25.34
N LEU A 558 9.62 22.56 24.01
CA LEU A 558 8.55 22.81 23.05
C LEU A 558 7.40 21.81 23.26
N MET A 559 7.69 20.51 23.36
CA MET A 559 6.65 19.47 23.54
C MET A 559 6.01 19.46 24.93
N GLU A 560 6.67 20.00 25.95
CA GLU A 560 6.06 20.19 27.28
C GLU A 560 5.11 21.39 27.32
N THR A 561 5.34 22.42 26.51
CA THR A 561 4.65 23.72 26.62
C THR A 561 3.68 24.03 25.50
N CYS A 562 3.86 23.44 24.31
CA CYS A 562 2.99 23.69 23.17
C CYS A 562 1.61 23.06 23.32
N LEU A 563 0.66 23.59 22.56
CA LEU A 563 -0.66 23.01 22.38
C LEU A 563 -0.77 22.40 20.98
N LEU A 564 -1.48 21.29 20.89
CA LEU A 564 -1.89 20.69 19.63
C LEU A 564 -3.26 21.26 19.24
N VAL A 565 -3.37 21.76 18.02
CA VAL A 565 -4.58 22.43 17.53
C VAL A 565 -4.98 21.85 16.20
N ASN A 566 -6.28 21.57 16.02
CA ASN A 566 -6.85 21.34 14.69
C ASN A 566 -7.95 22.37 14.38
N VAL A 567 -8.03 22.76 13.12
CA VAL A 567 -8.93 23.80 12.60
C VAL A 567 -9.57 23.31 11.31
N VAL A 568 -10.89 23.48 11.19
CA VAL A 568 -11.67 23.21 9.97
C VAL A 568 -12.38 24.48 9.54
N HIS A 569 -12.27 24.86 8.27
CA HIS A 569 -13.11 25.89 7.66
C HIS A 569 -14.30 25.24 6.96
N ASN A 570 -15.52 25.50 7.45
CA ASN A 570 -16.73 24.78 7.05
C ASN A 570 -17.29 25.23 5.70
N ASP A 571 -16.97 26.45 5.25
CA ASP A 571 -17.28 26.89 3.89
C ASP A 571 -16.19 26.46 2.92
N PHE A 572 -16.41 25.31 2.27
CA PHE A 572 -15.48 24.73 1.31
C PHE A 572 -15.40 25.50 -0.03
N HIS A 573 -16.16 26.59 -0.21
CA HIS A 573 -16.10 27.42 -1.41
C HIS A 573 -14.97 28.46 -1.34
N ASP A 574 -14.62 28.97 -0.14
CA ASP A 574 -13.47 29.86 0.05
C ASP A 574 -12.21 29.05 0.41
N THR A 575 -11.34 28.86 -0.59
CA THR A 575 -10.13 28.04 -0.47
C THR A 575 -9.04 28.69 0.37
N GLU A 576 -9.09 30.01 0.59
CA GLU A 576 -8.03 30.76 1.27
C GLU A 576 -8.43 31.26 2.66
N ALA A 577 -9.73 31.24 3.00
CA ALA A 577 -10.25 31.75 4.26
C ALA A 577 -9.55 31.18 5.49
N ILE A 578 -9.28 29.88 5.49
CA ILE A 578 -8.66 29.18 6.64
C ILE A 578 -7.30 29.79 7.03
N PHE A 579 -6.54 30.36 6.08
CA PHE A 579 -5.19 30.88 6.32
C PHE A 579 -5.20 32.32 6.86
N LYS A 580 -6.26 33.09 6.62
CA LYS A 580 -6.32 34.53 6.96
C LYS A 580 -6.09 34.81 8.45
N PRO A 581 -6.66 34.05 9.42
CA PRO A 581 -6.41 34.27 10.85
C PRO A 581 -4.93 34.09 11.23
N PHE A 582 -4.27 33.10 10.65
CA PHE A 582 -2.87 32.76 10.95
C PHE A 582 -1.91 33.85 10.52
N LEU A 583 -2.08 34.38 9.30
CA LEU A 583 -1.24 35.46 8.79
C LEU A 583 -1.36 36.74 9.63
N LYS A 584 -2.57 37.05 10.13
CA LYS A 584 -2.81 38.20 11.02
C LYS A 584 -2.15 37.99 12.38
N ALA A 585 -2.41 36.85 13.03
CA ALA A 585 -1.86 36.52 14.34
C ALA A 585 -0.32 36.46 14.33
N GLY A 586 0.26 35.85 13.30
CA GLY A 586 1.71 35.82 13.11
C GLY A 586 2.28 37.23 12.94
N ALA A 587 1.72 38.07 12.06
CA ALA A 587 2.19 39.43 11.89
C ALA A 587 2.15 40.25 13.20
N GLU A 588 1.09 40.09 14.01
CA GLU A 588 0.98 40.71 15.34
C GLU A 588 2.05 40.20 16.31
N PHE A 589 2.33 38.90 16.30
CA PHE A 589 3.35 38.29 17.15
C PHE A 589 4.75 38.82 16.82
N PHE A 590 5.13 38.90 15.54
CA PHE A 590 6.42 39.46 15.11
C PHE A 590 6.54 40.95 15.40
N ALA A 591 5.44 41.70 15.28
CA ALA A 591 5.42 43.12 15.64
C ALA A 591 5.68 43.32 17.15
N LYS A 592 5.18 42.41 18.01
CA LYS A 592 5.39 42.44 19.47
C LYS A 592 6.76 41.94 19.92
N THR A 593 7.42 41.09 19.13
CA THR A 593 8.70 40.44 19.48
C THR A 593 9.93 41.07 18.84
N LYS A 594 9.77 41.96 17.84
CA LYS A 594 10.88 42.79 17.35
C LYS A 594 11.38 43.71 18.47
N PRO A 595 12.70 43.77 18.74
CA PRO A 595 13.24 44.78 19.63
C PRO A 595 12.88 46.16 19.06
N LEU A 596 12.39 47.07 19.91
CA LEU A 596 12.41 48.49 19.61
C LEU A 596 13.89 48.88 19.38
N THR A 597 14.32 48.91 18.13
CA THR A 597 15.52 49.65 17.76
C THR A 597 15.18 51.11 18.02
N ASN A 598 15.49 51.57 19.24
CA ASN A 598 15.44 52.98 19.59
C ASN A 598 16.32 53.73 18.60
N GLY A 599 15.69 54.43 17.67
CA GLY A 599 16.36 55.47 16.91
C GLY A 599 16.64 56.63 17.86
N HIS A 600 17.92 56.89 18.09
CA HIS A 600 18.48 58.23 18.26
C HIS A 600 19.97 58.20 17.89
#